data_AF-A0A4Q3RS19-F1
#
_entry.id   AF-A0A4Q3RS19-F1
#
_cell.length_a   1.000
_cell.length_b   1.000
_cell.length_c   1.000
_cell.angle_alpha   90.00
_cell.angle_beta   90.00
_cell.angle_gamma   90.00
#
_symmetry.space_group_name_H-M   'P 1'
#
loop_
_entity.id
_entity.type
_entity.pdbx_description
1 polymer ?
#
loop_
_entity_poly.entity_id
_entity_poly.type
_entity_poly.pdbx_seq_one_letter_code
_entity_poly.pdbx_strand_id
1 'polypeptide(L)'
;MPSSQPTPARAATEWRAQELLLMSEVMRLVGKSLAPEIVMREMLHLMSELLGLNRGRVVLADFVGDIALEGLADRPAAPRPGGAAPGSAIRYAYGLTRAEMARGRYGPGEGITGRVLATAQPIIVQ
;
A
#
# COMPACT_ATOMS: atom_id res chain seq x y z
N MET A 1 2.33 24.07 -33.30
CA MET A 1 1.70 22.74 -33.40
C MET A 1 0.73 22.60 -32.23
N PRO A 2 -0.60 22.55 -32.42
CA PRO A 2 -1.50 22.38 -31.29
C PRO A 2 -1.37 20.93 -30.80
N SER A 3 -0.98 20.77 -29.54
CA SER A 3 -0.96 19.50 -28.84
C SER A 3 -2.39 19.03 -28.61
N SER A 4 -2.83 18.04 -29.40
CA SER A 4 -4.15 17.42 -29.30
C SER A 4 -4.28 16.68 -27.96
N GLN A 5 -4.92 17.31 -26.98
CA GLN A 5 -5.26 16.63 -25.73
C GLN A 5 -6.30 15.53 -26.01
N PRO A 6 -6.16 14.34 -25.41
CA PRO A 6 -7.12 13.26 -25.60
C PRO A 6 -8.50 13.66 -25.06
N THR A 7 -9.56 13.30 -25.79
CA THR A 7 -10.95 13.43 -25.33
C THR A 7 -11.14 12.64 -24.02
N PRO A 8 -11.93 13.13 -23.04
CA PRO A 8 -12.09 12.47 -21.72
C PRO A 8 -12.48 10.98 -21.79
N ALA A 9 -13.27 10.56 -22.78
CA ALA A 9 -13.63 9.16 -23.01
C ALA A 9 -12.43 8.28 -23.42
N ARG A 10 -11.47 8.83 -24.17
CA ARG A 10 -10.26 8.13 -24.59
C ARG A 10 -9.28 8.01 -23.43
N ALA A 11 -9.11 9.08 -22.66
CA ALA A 11 -8.32 9.07 -21.43
C ALA A 11 -8.83 8.05 -20.40
N ALA A 12 -10.15 7.92 -20.24
CA ALA A 12 -10.74 6.90 -19.36
C ALA A 12 -10.47 5.47 -19.85
N THR A 13 -10.52 5.24 -21.18
CA THR A 13 -10.20 3.94 -21.78
C THR A 13 -8.72 3.60 -21.64
N GLU A 14 -7.84 4.58 -21.89
CA GLU A 14 -6.38 4.46 -21.71
C GLU A 14 -6.05 4.12 -20.25
N TRP A 15 -6.68 4.79 -19.28
CA TRP A 15 -6.54 4.47 -17.87
C TRP A 15 -7.01 3.06 -17.53
N ARG A 16 -8.18 2.65 -18.04
CA ARG A 16 -8.72 1.29 -17.82
C ARG A 16 -7.77 0.21 -18.36
N ALA A 17 -7.19 0.44 -19.54
CA ALA A 17 -6.20 -0.47 -20.13
C ALA A 17 -4.93 -0.55 -19.27
N GLN A 18 -4.48 0.58 -18.74
CA GLN A 18 -3.30 0.67 -17.87
C GLN A 18 -3.52 0.01 -16.51
N GLU A 19 -4.72 0.14 -15.94
CA GLU A 19 -5.14 -0.57 -14.72
C GLU A 19 -5.14 -2.10 -14.94
N LEU A 20 -5.73 -2.57 -16.05
CA LEU A 20 -5.74 -4.00 -16.39
C LEU A 20 -4.33 -4.54 -16.62
N LEU A 21 -3.46 -3.76 -17.28
CA LEU A 21 -2.06 -4.13 -17.47
C LEU A 21 -1.35 -4.28 -16.12
N LEU A 22 -1.47 -3.30 -15.24
CA LEU A 22 -0.88 -3.34 -13.90
C LEU A 22 -1.36 -4.58 -13.14
N MET A 23 -2.67 -4.84 -13.12
CA MET A 23 -3.22 -6.01 -12.44
C MET A 23 -2.70 -7.32 -13.03
N SER A 24 -2.60 -7.43 -14.36
CA SER A 24 -2.09 -8.63 -15.02
C SER A 24 -0.63 -8.91 -14.67
N GLU A 25 0.21 -7.87 -14.59
CA GLU A 25 1.62 -8.00 -14.23
C GLU A 25 1.82 -8.36 -12.76
N VAL A 26 1.05 -7.73 -11.86
CA VAL A 26 1.06 -8.09 -10.43
C VAL A 26 0.64 -9.54 -10.24
N MET A 27 -0.41 -10.01 -10.94
CA MET A 27 -0.85 -11.41 -10.85
C MET A 27 0.20 -12.38 -11.41
N ARG A 28 0.86 -12.03 -12.52
CA ARG A 28 1.96 -12.83 -13.07
C ARG A 28 3.12 -12.94 -12.09
N LEU A 29 3.42 -11.87 -11.35
CA LEU A 29 4.45 -11.87 -10.32
C LEU A 29 4.09 -12.78 -9.13
N VAL A 30 2.84 -12.70 -8.65
CA VAL A 30 2.33 -13.57 -7.57
C VAL A 30 2.44 -15.04 -7.98
N GLY A 31 2.17 -15.38 -9.25
CA GLY A 31 2.32 -16.74 -9.76
C GLY A 31 3.77 -17.27 -9.77
N LYS A 32 4.78 -16.39 -9.67
CA LYS A 32 6.21 -16.76 -9.64
C LYS A 32 6.78 -16.84 -8.24
N SER A 33 6.24 -16.05 -7.30
CA SER A 33 6.71 -16.00 -5.93
C SER A 33 5.59 -15.61 -4.99
N LEU A 34 5.40 -16.41 -3.95
CA LEU A 34 4.48 -16.11 -2.85
C LEU A 34 5.15 -15.29 -1.73
N ALA A 35 6.42 -14.89 -1.89
CA ALA A 35 7.12 -14.08 -0.90
C ALA A 35 6.60 -12.64 -0.95
N PRO A 36 5.89 -12.14 0.09
CA PRO A 36 5.31 -10.80 0.10
C PRO A 36 6.36 -9.71 -0.10
N GLU A 37 7.57 -9.93 0.42
CA GLU A 37 8.71 -9.05 0.25
C GLU A 37 9.04 -8.77 -1.22
N ILE A 38 9.00 -9.79 -2.06
CA ILE A 38 9.32 -9.68 -3.48
C ILE A 38 8.14 -9.04 -4.20
N VAL A 39 6.92 -9.56 -3.95
CA VAL A 39 5.70 -9.12 -4.62
C VAL A 39 5.42 -7.64 -4.39
N MET A 40 5.46 -7.19 -3.13
CA MET A 40 5.09 -5.83 -2.76
C MET A 40 6.08 -4.79 -3.29
N ARG A 41 7.38 -5.10 -3.30
CA ARG A 41 8.40 -4.18 -3.82
C ARG A 41 8.32 -4.02 -5.33
N GLU A 42 8.14 -5.12 -6.04
CA GLU A 42 8.01 -5.09 -7.49
C GLU A 42 6.70 -4.43 -7.92
N MET A 43 5.60 -4.69 -7.20
CA MET A 43 4.33 -3.98 -7.43
C MET A 43 4.49 -2.46 -7.27
N LEU A 44 5.18 -2.00 -6.22
CA LEU A 44 5.49 -0.57 -6.04
C LEU A 44 6.35 -0.02 -7.18
N HIS A 45 7.29 -0.81 -7.68
CA HIS A 45 8.13 -0.44 -8.82
C HIS A 45 7.29 -0.28 -10.10
N LEU A 46 6.47 -1.28 -10.44
CA LEU A 46 5.56 -1.25 -11.58
C LEU A 46 4.57 -0.09 -11.50
N MET A 47 4.02 0.19 -10.31
CA MET A 47 3.14 1.35 -10.11
C MET A 47 3.88 2.68 -10.33
N SER A 48 5.16 2.77 -9.96
CA SER A 48 5.98 3.94 -10.28
C SER A 48 6.18 4.10 -11.79
N GLU A 49 6.50 3.02 -12.49
CA GLU A 49 6.77 3.06 -13.93
C GLU A 49 5.53 3.35 -14.75
N LEU A 50 4.42 2.67 -14.43
CA LEU A 50 3.19 2.79 -15.18
C LEU A 50 2.43 4.05 -14.78
N LEU A 51 2.21 4.31 -13.48
CA LEU A 51 1.33 5.40 -13.03
C LEU A 51 2.07 6.72 -12.79
N GLY A 52 3.40 6.75 -12.92
CA GLY A 52 4.22 7.94 -12.63
C GLY A 52 4.31 8.28 -11.14
N LEU A 53 4.06 7.32 -10.25
CA LEU A 53 4.19 7.50 -8.80
C LEU A 53 5.66 7.69 -8.41
N ASN A 54 6.04 8.92 -8.04
CA ASN A 54 7.43 9.22 -7.65
C ASN A 54 7.88 8.49 -6.38
N ARG A 55 6.97 8.27 -5.42
CA ARG A 55 7.24 7.59 -4.15
C ARG A 55 6.01 6.81 -3.71
N GLY A 56 6.22 5.62 -3.17
CA GLY A 56 5.14 4.75 -2.69
C GLY A 56 5.56 4.00 -1.44
N ARG A 57 4.62 3.68 -0.56
CA ARG A 57 4.87 2.93 0.67
C ARG A 57 3.69 2.07 1.06
N VAL A 58 3.97 0.91 1.63
CA VAL A 58 2.99 0.00 2.23
C VAL A 58 3.28 -0.05 3.73
N VAL A 59 2.24 0.22 4.51
CA VAL A 59 2.28 0.24 5.97
C VAL A 59 1.56 -0.99 6.49
N LEU A 60 2.20 -1.74 7.38
CA LEU A 60 1.54 -2.81 8.12
C LEU A 60 1.13 -2.27 9.48
N ALA A 61 -0.11 -2.53 9.86
CA ALA A 61 -0.68 -2.14 11.13
C ALA A 61 -0.84 -3.37 12.02
N ASP A 62 -0.19 -3.33 13.18
CA ASP A 62 -0.20 -4.46 14.11
C ASP A 62 -1.61 -4.71 14.67
N PHE A 63 -2.41 -3.65 14.87
CA PHE A 63 -3.77 -3.74 15.40
C PHE A 63 -4.83 -4.21 14.40
N VAL A 64 -4.61 -4.04 13.10
CA VAL A 64 -5.53 -4.58 12.07
C VAL A 64 -5.44 -6.09 12.05
N GLY A 65 -4.25 -6.64 12.30
CA GLY A 65 -4.04 -8.07 12.53
C GLY A 65 -4.86 -8.57 13.72
N ASP A 66 -4.89 -7.84 14.83
CA ASP A 66 -5.67 -8.22 16.02
C ASP A 66 -7.18 -8.22 15.74
N ILE A 67 -7.70 -7.19 15.06
CA ILE A 67 -9.12 -7.11 14.64
C ILE A 67 -9.48 -8.21 13.63
N ALA A 68 -8.59 -8.50 12.68
CA ALA A 68 -8.80 -9.56 11.70
C ALA A 68 -8.70 -10.96 12.32
N LEU A 69 -7.85 -11.15 13.34
CA LEU A 69 -7.73 -12.41 14.08
C LEU A 69 -8.94 -12.66 14.99
N GLU A 70 -9.50 -11.61 15.61
CA GLU A 70 -10.71 -11.71 16.44
C GLU A 70 -11.92 -12.28 15.68
N GLY A 71 -11.98 -12.09 14.36
CA GLY A 71 -13.04 -12.68 13.51
C GLY A 71 -12.71 -14.04 12.89
N LEU A 72 -11.43 -14.46 12.85
CA LEU A 72 -10.98 -15.68 12.16
C LEU A 72 -10.44 -16.78 13.08
N ALA A 73 -10.07 -16.46 14.32
CA ALA A 73 -9.42 -17.40 15.22
C ALA A 73 -10.14 -17.49 16.58
N ASP A 74 -10.44 -18.71 17.00
CA ASP A 74 -10.90 -19.06 18.36
C ASP A 74 -9.75 -18.93 19.40
N ARG A 75 -8.73 -18.12 19.10
CA ARG A 75 -7.55 -17.91 19.94
C ARG A 75 -7.41 -16.41 20.21
N PRO A 76 -7.35 -15.99 21.49
CA PRO A 76 -7.13 -14.60 21.83
C PRO A 76 -5.81 -14.12 21.24
N ALA A 77 -5.79 -12.88 20.73
CA ALA A 77 -4.58 -12.23 20.24
C ALA A 77 -3.48 -12.34 21.32
N ALA A 78 -2.34 -12.94 20.96
CA ALA A 78 -1.26 -13.15 21.91
C ALA A 78 -0.77 -11.78 22.43
N PRO A 79 -0.65 -11.58 23.76
CA PRO A 79 -0.15 -10.33 24.29
C PRO A 79 1.27 -10.08 23.78
N ARG A 80 1.49 -8.89 23.18
CA ARG A 80 2.80 -8.52 22.65
C ARG A 80 3.82 -8.44 23.80
N PRO A 81 5.00 -9.06 23.66
CA PRO A 81 6.06 -8.88 24.64
C PRO A 81 6.50 -7.41 24.64
N GLY A 82 6.29 -6.73 25.78
CA GLY A 82 6.79 -5.37 26.01
C GLY A 82 5.77 -4.25 26.15
N GLY A 83 4.45 -4.50 26.15
CA GLY A 83 3.44 -3.47 26.46
C GLY A 83 3.44 -2.25 25.52
N ALA A 84 4.15 -2.34 24.40
CA ALA A 84 4.23 -1.27 23.41
C ALA A 84 2.86 -1.08 22.77
N ALA A 85 2.40 0.17 22.70
CA ALA A 85 1.17 0.53 22.02
C ALA A 85 1.17 -0.06 20.59
N PRO A 86 0.02 -0.51 20.06
CA PRO A 86 -0.07 -1.02 18.71
C PRO A 86 0.48 0.03 17.73
N GLY A 87 1.58 -0.32 17.08
CA GLY A 87 2.24 0.53 16.11
C GLY A 87 1.85 0.11 14.69
N SER A 88 1.89 1.07 13.78
CA SER A 88 1.95 0.76 12.36
C SER A 88 3.26 1.28 11.79
N ALA A 89 3.87 0.58 10.85
CA ALA A 89 5.16 0.97 10.29
C ALA A 89 5.25 0.68 8.79
N ILE A 90 6.02 1.49 8.08
CA ILE A 90 6.37 1.24 6.68
C ILE A 90 7.13 -0.09 6.60
N ARG A 91 6.58 -1.06 5.87
CA ARG A 91 7.22 -2.36 5.63
C ARG A 91 7.87 -2.43 4.25
N TYR A 92 7.21 -1.86 3.25
CA TYR A 92 7.69 -1.84 1.87
C TYR A 92 7.63 -0.42 1.34
N ALA A 93 8.59 -0.01 0.53
CA ALA A 93 8.61 1.32 -0.05
C ALA A 93 9.37 1.36 -1.38
N TYR A 94 9.01 2.34 -2.19
CA TYR A 94 9.71 2.78 -3.39
C TYR A 94 10.01 4.27 -3.26
N GLY A 95 11.22 4.68 -3.63
CA GLY A 95 11.66 6.08 -3.55
C GLY A 95 11.91 6.59 -2.13
N LEU A 96 12.06 5.70 -1.14
CA LEU A 96 12.44 6.04 0.24
C LEU A 96 13.77 5.38 0.62
N THR A 97 14.59 6.10 1.38
CA THR A 97 15.78 5.56 2.04
C THR A 97 15.40 4.68 3.23
N ARG A 98 16.33 3.82 3.67
CA ARG A 98 16.14 2.99 4.87
C ARG A 98 15.86 3.84 6.13
N ALA A 99 16.49 5.00 6.24
CA ALA A 99 16.27 5.92 7.35
C ALA A 99 14.85 6.52 7.32
N GLU A 100 14.37 6.93 6.14
CA GLU A 100 12.99 7.40 5.99
C GLU A 100 11.97 6.29 6.30
N MET A 101 12.22 5.06 5.84
CA MET A 101 11.37 3.91 6.18
C MET A 101 11.34 3.66 7.69
N ALA A 102 12.50 3.67 8.35
CA ALA A 102 12.61 3.43 9.79
C ALA A 102 11.87 4.48 10.65
N ARG A 103 11.82 5.73 10.17
CA ARG A 103 11.04 6.82 10.80
C ARG A 103 9.54 6.73 10.52
N GLY A 104 9.13 6.02 9.47
CA GLY A 104 7.73 5.89 9.09
C GLY A 104 6.94 4.96 10.00
N ARG A 105 6.76 5.36 11.26
CA ARG A 105 5.92 4.71 12.25
C ARG A 105 4.74 5.64 12.56
N TYR A 106 3.55 5.08 12.73
CA TYR A 106 2.33 5.84 12.96
C TYR A 106 1.51 5.21 14.08
N GLY A 107 1.03 6.04 14.99
CA GLY A 107 0.02 5.68 15.97
C GLY A 107 -1.42 5.69 15.41
N PRO A 108 -2.40 5.16 16.15
CA PRO A 108 -3.81 5.23 15.78
C PRO A 108 -4.28 6.69 15.59
N GLY A 109 -4.89 6.99 14.45
CA GLY A 109 -5.40 8.34 14.15
C GLY A 109 -4.33 9.41 13.85
N GLU A 110 -3.03 9.08 13.92
CA GLU A 110 -1.94 10.02 13.68
C GLU A 110 -1.81 10.41 12.19
N GLY A 111 -1.87 11.71 11.90
CA GLY A 111 -1.68 12.22 10.54
C GLY A 111 -2.73 11.69 9.55
N ILE A 112 -2.34 11.53 8.28
CA ILE A 112 -3.21 10.96 7.24
C ILE A 112 -3.21 9.44 7.33
N THR A 113 -2.02 8.82 7.42
CA THR A 113 -1.88 7.36 7.45
C THR A 113 -2.58 6.74 8.66
N GLY A 114 -2.39 7.28 9.87
CA GLY A 114 -3.08 6.78 11.06
C GLY A 114 -4.60 6.97 10.99
N ARG A 115 -5.09 8.03 10.33
CA ARG A 115 -6.53 8.20 10.04
C ARG A 115 -7.07 7.15 9.08
N VAL A 116 -6.39 6.89 7.97
CA VAL A 116 -6.77 5.81 7.02
C VAL A 116 -6.83 4.47 7.73
N LEU A 117 -5.85 4.17 8.58
CA LEU A 117 -5.84 2.91 9.33
C LEU A 117 -6.96 2.84 10.38
N ALA A 118 -7.36 3.97 10.96
CA ALA A 118 -8.46 4.01 11.93
C ALA A 118 -9.85 3.92 11.28
N THR A 119 -10.03 4.48 10.08
CA THR A 119 -11.33 4.53 9.39
C THR A 119 -11.52 3.42 8.35
N ALA A 120 -10.45 2.76 7.92
CA ALA A 120 -10.43 1.84 6.78
C ALA A 120 -10.98 2.46 5.47
N GLN A 121 -10.93 3.78 5.34
CA GLN A 121 -11.40 4.50 4.15
C GLN A 121 -10.23 5.11 3.38
N PRO A 122 -10.26 5.08 2.03
CA PRO A 122 -9.26 5.77 1.23
C PRO A 122 -9.38 7.28 1.43
N ILE A 123 -8.23 7.96 1.54
CA ILE A 123 -8.15 9.42 1.65
C ILE A 123 -7.25 9.93 0.52
N ILE A 124 -7.73 10.94 -0.21
CA ILE A 124 -6.97 11.68 -1.22
C ILE A 124 -6.80 13.10 -0.70
N VAL A 125 -5.56 13.62 -0.79
CA VAL A 125 -5.23 15.01 -0.44
C VAL A 125 -4.73 15.68 -1.72
N GLN A 126 -5.32 16.83 -2.07
CA GLN A 126 -5.04 17.59 -3.29
C GLN A 126 -4.38 18.93 -2.96
#